data_AF-A0AAD7XES1-F1
#
_entry.id   AF-A0AAD7XES1-F1
#
_cell.length_a   1.000
_cell.length_b   1.000
_cell.length_c   1.000
_cell.angle_alpha   90.00
_cell.angle_beta   90.00
_cell.angle_gamma   90.00
#
_symmetry.space_group_name_H-M   'P 1'
#
loop_
_entity.id
_entity.type
_entity.pdbx_description
1 polymer ?
#
loop_
_entity_poly.entity_id
_entity_poly.type
_entity_poly.pdbx_seq_one_letter_code
_entity_poly.pdbx_strand_id
1 'polypeptide(L)'
;MDEEHVFVVPESSLPCPDFEEPSGPLLRSGLDTLLREIGTQELVSAELDEQCELVQSLTTKVRIEDPRVKNDFGCNGAMPQISQLSPCIMRLSVSGRSQDVVFLFPVVGSQNKLRLARKSLYIEVRRRISVFRRLVEGSSAMTAQVVVPISGPFLKPDGMKLNPFPIVGTGKTLHSWNIHRLSLAQLPVLDPRAPNIASWLNAHVGSMLSTRERSMRKKHRADALMFVKDTIHAMFVRATAIQGGPSARRVISLRDEQTNNCDTIFFISDIRYDLQAHTMVCDGYVLPLTHDIMPKITSFLGGLVLGNDTATISVFEGEMQAWKQLIPAFVERCRTWEHGENCEYLARKQVPLTLEMEVDPLCSCGRGKDVDSLLKVDEWKRYAPYVTRIAISPLFAVSYLETIGRDPEAHKCSVCRGRGKPKLKACSGCAKVRYCSQVCQKKDWHRHKPQCKA
;
A
#
# COMPACT_ATOMS: atom_id res chain seq x y z
N MET A 1 12.68 -10.81 30.40
CA MET A 1 11.95 -9.54 30.14
C MET A 1 12.26 -8.71 31.37
N ASP A 2 12.82 -7.52 31.21
CA ASP A 2 13.13 -6.66 32.35
C ASP A 2 11.82 -6.05 32.86
N GLU A 3 11.34 -6.55 34.00
CA GLU A 3 10.05 -6.14 34.59
C GLU A 3 10.14 -4.78 35.30
N GLU A 4 11.34 -4.22 35.51
CA GLU A 4 11.50 -2.93 36.18
C GLU A 4 11.18 -1.73 35.26
N HIS A 5 11.20 -1.93 33.94
CA HIS A 5 11.02 -0.87 32.95
C HIS A 5 9.91 -1.15 31.92
N VAL A 6 9.27 -2.32 31.97
CA VAL A 6 8.22 -2.71 31.01
C VAL A 6 6.90 -2.89 31.74
N PHE A 7 6.05 -1.85 31.67
CA PHE A 7 4.66 -1.94 32.10
C PHE A 7 3.83 -2.65 31.03
N VAL A 8 3.61 -3.95 31.20
CA VAL A 8 2.62 -4.70 30.41
C VAL A 8 1.25 -4.39 30.97
N VAL A 9 0.54 -3.45 30.35
CA VAL A 9 -0.86 -3.18 30.69
C VAL A 9 -1.72 -4.22 29.98
N PRO A 10 -2.63 -4.94 30.66
CA PRO A 10 -3.60 -5.79 29.98
C PRO A 10 -4.42 -4.91 29.04
N GLU A 11 -4.41 -5.24 27.74
CA GLU A 11 -5.26 -4.60 26.75
C GLU A 11 -6.72 -4.84 27.18
N SER A 12 -7.32 -3.83 27.81
CA SER A 12 -8.73 -3.86 28.13
C SER A 12 -9.45 -3.93 26.79
N SER A 13 -10.26 -4.97 26.58
CA SER A 13 -11.10 -5.08 25.39
C SER A 13 -11.76 -3.72 25.18
N LEU A 14 -11.43 -3.06 24.06
CA LEU A 14 -12.07 -1.79 23.70
C LEU A 14 -13.58 -1.99 23.88
N PRO A 15 -14.27 -1.18 24.69
CA PRO A 15 -15.71 -1.26 24.76
C PRO A 15 -16.19 -1.14 23.32
N CYS A 16 -16.88 -2.17 22.81
CA CYS A 16 -17.53 -2.10 21.51
C CYS A 16 -18.47 -0.92 21.62
N PRO A 17 -18.20 0.23 20.98
CA PRO A 17 -19.23 1.23 20.88
C PRO A 17 -20.34 0.52 20.11
N ASP A 18 -21.56 0.56 20.62
CA ASP A 18 -22.70 0.38 19.75
C ASP A 18 -22.50 1.40 18.63
N PHE A 19 -22.05 0.94 17.47
CA PHE A 19 -21.96 1.77 16.29
C PHE A 19 -23.41 2.14 15.99
N GLU A 20 -23.86 3.28 16.50
CA GLU A 20 -25.02 3.95 15.94
C GLU A 20 -24.76 4.03 14.44
N GLU A 21 -25.72 3.52 13.64
CA GLU A 21 -25.66 3.69 12.19
C GLU A 21 -25.36 5.17 11.92
N PRO A 22 -24.33 5.50 11.12
CA PRO A 22 -24.04 6.89 10.80
C PRO A 22 -25.28 7.46 10.10
N SER A 23 -26.07 8.20 10.86
CA SER A 23 -27.28 8.88 10.41
C SER A 23 -26.84 10.16 9.73
N GLY A 24 -26.31 10.01 8.52
CA GLY A 24 -25.93 11.13 7.68
C GLY A 24 -25.06 10.70 6.49
N PRO A 25 -25.18 11.37 5.34
CA PRO A 25 -24.28 11.12 4.22
C PRO A 25 -22.85 11.49 4.63
N LEU A 26 -22.02 10.47 4.89
CA LEU A 26 -20.60 10.64 5.12
C LEU A 26 -19.97 11.32 3.90
N LEU A 27 -19.28 12.43 4.16
CA LEU A 27 -18.39 13.19 3.27
C LEU A 27 -19.07 13.99 2.14
N ARG A 28 -19.60 15.18 2.51
CA ARG A 28 -19.54 16.37 1.64
C ARG A 28 -18.52 17.34 2.23
N SER A 29 -17.32 17.38 1.65
CA SER A 29 -16.34 18.45 1.89
C SER A 29 -15.88 18.98 0.53
N GLY A 30 -15.95 20.30 0.36
CA GLY A 30 -16.05 20.99 -0.91
C GLY A 30 -14.72 21.33 -1.56
N LEU A 31 -13.98 20.32 -2.01
CA LEU A 31 -12.91 20.43 -3.03
C LEU A 31 -12.42 19.01 -3.40
N ASP A 32 -13.35 18.14 -3.80
CA ASP A 32 -13.09 16.75 -4.16
C ASP A 32 -12.21 16.67 -5.43
N THR A 33 -11.05 16.01 -5.33
CA THR A 33 -10.27 15.57 -6.50
C THR A 33 -10.92 14.37 -7.20
N LEU A 34 -11.92 13.76 -6.56
CA LEU A 34 -12.72 12.65 -7.09
C LEU A 34 -13.85 13.18 -7.98
N LEU A 35 -14.01 12.60 -9.17
CA LEU A 35 -15.15 12.90 -10.02
C LEU A 35 -16.42 12.26 -9.43
N ARG A 36 -17.52 13.02 -9.34
CA ARG A 36 -18.81 12.55 -8.79
C ARG A 36 -20.00 13.01 -9.63
N GLU A 37 -19.90 12.90 -10.95
CA GLU A 37 -20.87 13.49 -11.87
C GLU A 37 -22.11 12.62 -12.13
N ILE A 38 -22.11 11.35 -11.72
CA ILE A 38 -23.18 10.38 -12.05
C ILE A 38 -24.18 10.23 -10.89
N GLY A 39 -23.70 10.11 -9.65
CA GLY A 39 -24.54 10.05 -8.45
C GLY A 39 -23.77 9.60 -7.22
N THR A 40 -24.39 8.76 -6.38
CA THR A 40 -23.88 8.43 -5.05
C THR A 40 -23.42 6.97 -4.97
N GLN A 41 -22.21 6.75 -4.44
CA GLN A 41 -21.69 5.41 -4.14
C GLN A 41 -22.24 4.90 -2.79
N GLU A 42 -22.76 3.68 -2.77
CA GLU A 42 -23.18 2.96 -1.56
C GLU A 42 -22.00 2.24 -0.89
N LEU A 43 -22.21 1.76 0.35
CA LEU A 43 -21.19 1.04 1.11
C LEU A 43 -20.60 -0.16 0.34
N VAL A 44 -19.30 -0.38 0.51
CA VAL A 44 -18.60 -1.51 -0.08
C VAL A 44 -18.86 -2.75 0.78
N SER A 45 -19.47 -3.78 0.19
CA SER A 45 -19.62 -5.10 0.82
C SER A 45 -18.49 -6.03 0.38
N ALA A 46 -17.92 -6.79 1.31
CA ALA A 46 -16.92 -7.82 1.03
C ALA A 46 -17.56 -9.21 0.97
N GLU A 47 -17.25 -9.98 -0.07
CA GLU A 47 -17.55 -11.41 -0.16
C GLU A 47 -16.31 -12.19 0.26
N LEU A 48 -16.47 -13.11 1.22
CA LEU A 48 -15.39 -13.98 1.67
C LEU A 48 -15.40 -15.31 0.92
N ASP A 49 -14.25 -15.97 0.89
CA ASP A 49 -14.10 -17.32 0.39
C ASP A 49 -14.88 -18.35 1.23
N GLU A 50 -14.91 -19.61 0.75
CA GLU A 50 -15.68 -20.69 1.39
C GLU A 50 -15.24 -20.99 2.84
N GLN A 51 -14.05 -20.54 3.24
CA GLN A 51 -13.49 -20.76 4.58
C GLN A 51 -13.72 -19.56 5.52
N CYS A 52 -14.28 -18.47 5.00
CA CYS A 52 -14.35 -17.16 5.64
C CYS A 52 -12.97 -16.67 6.12
N GLU A 53 -11.93 -16.97 5.34
CA GLU A 53 -10.53 -16.65 5.69
C GLU A 53 -9.96 -15.57 4.78
N LEU A 54 -10.45 -15.45 3.55
CA LEU A 54 -9.94 -14.51 2.55
C LEU A 54 -11.08 -13.73 1.91
N VAL A 55 -10.84 -12.46 1.60
CA VAL A 55 -11.75 -11.66 0.79
C VAL A 55 -11.64 -12.11 -0.66
N GLN A 56 -12.75 -12.57 -1.22
CA GLN A 56 -12.83 -13.00 -2.62
C GLN A 56 -13.16 -11.83 -3.55
N SER A 57 -14.11 -10.98 -3.16
CA SER A 57 -14.51 -9.83 -3.95
C SER A 57 -15.00 -8.66 -3.09
N LEU A 58 -14.85 -7.44 -3.62
CA LEU A 58 -15.45 -6.22 -3.10
C LEU A 58 -16.54 -5.78 -4.07
N THR A 59 -17.68 -5.40 -3.52
CA THR A 59 -18.86 -5.00 -4.29
C THR A 59 -19.41 -3.68 -3.78
N THR A 60 -19.69 -2.74 -4.67
CA THR A 60 -20.41 -1.50 -4.35
C THR A 60 -21.43 -1.17 -5.44
N LYS A 61 -22.43 -0.37 -5.11
CA LYS A 61 -23.43 0.14 -6.05
C LYS A 61 -23.29 1.64 -6.17
N VAL A 62 -23.31 2.14 -7.40
CA VAL A 62 -23.46 3.55 -7.71
C VAL A 62 -24.92 3.77 -8.06
N ARG A 63 -25.61 4.57 -7.24
CA ARG A 63 -26.97 5.05 -7.51
C ARG A 63 -26.87 6.17 -8.54
N ILE A 64 -27.49 5.96 -9.68
CA ILE A 64 -27.48 6.94 -10.77
C ILE A 64 -28.51 8.01 -10.42
N GLU A 65 -28.05 9.24 -10.25
CA GLU A 65 -28.87 10.37 -9.79
C GLU A 65 -28.98 11.45 -10.87
N ASP A 66 -27.91 11.67 -11.65
CA ASP A 66 -27.88 12.65 -12.74
C ASP A 66 -28.98 12.38 -13.78
N PRO A 67 -29.87 13.35 -14.08
CA PRO A 67 -30.99 13.16 -14.98
C PRO A 67 -30.60 12.77 -16.41
N ARG A 68 -29.48 13.31 -16.93
CA ARG A 68 -29.01 12.99 -18.29
C ARG A 68 -28.51 11.55 -18.34
N VAL A 69 -27.71 11.17 -17.35
CA VAL A 69 -27.23 9.78 -17.24
C VAL A 69 -28.40 8.82 -17.01
N LYS A 70 -29.42 9.17 -16.21
CA LYS A 70 -30.63 8.35 -16.06
C LYS A 70 -31.34 8.12 -17.39
N ASN A 71 -31.52 9.15 -18.20
CA ASN A 71 -32.18 9.03 -19.50
C ASN A 71 -31.35 8.16 -20.45
N ASP A 72 -30.05 8.43 -20.56
CA ASP A 72 -29.20 7.72 -21.49
C ASP A 72 -28.97 6.26 -21.09
N PHE A 73 -28.75 6.03 -19.81
CA PHE A 73 -28.58 4.69 -19.24
C PHE A 73 -29.92 3.93 -19.20
N GLY A 74 -31.04 4.58 -18.93
CA GLY A 74 -32.34 3.92 -18.88
C GLY A 74 -32.93 3.64 -20.26
N CYS A 75 -33.21 4.71 -21.01
CA CYS A 75 -33.96 4.69 -22.25
C CYS A 75 -33.08 4.45 -23.47
N ASN A 76 -31.92 5.11 -23.56
CA ASN A 76 -31.05 5.04 -24.75
C ASN A 76 -30.10 3.84 -24.74
N GLY A 77 -30.11 3.03 -23.69
CA GLY A 77 -29.29 1.82 -23.63
C GLY A 77 -27.78 2.08 -23.55
N ALA A 78 -27.34 3.29 -23.13
CA ALA A 78 -25.92 3.64 -23.06
C ALA A 78 -25.14 2.63 -22.21
N MET A 79 -24.01 2.13 -22.72
CA MET A 79 -23.17 1.17 -22.00
C MET A 79 -22.12 1.90 -21.17
N PRO A 80 -22.10 1.71 -19.84
CA PRO A 80 -21.05 2.26 -19.03
C PRO A 80 -19.71 1.62 -19.36
N GLN A 81 -18.66 2.43 -19.33
CA GLN A 81 -17.28 1.95 -19.32
C GLN A 81 -16.71 2.03 -17.91
N ILE A 82 -15.83 1.10 -17.59
CA ILE A 82 -15.14 1.10 -16.30
C ILE A 82 -13.66 0.79 -16.49
N SER A 83 -12.80 1.60 -15.88
CA SER A 83 -11.35 1.44 -15.91
C SER A 83 -10.76 1.68 -14.53
N GLN A 84 -9.55 1.17 -14.28
CA GLN A 84 -8.84 1.39 -13.03
C GLN A 84 -7.89 2.58 -13.16
N LEU A 85 -7.96 3.52 -12.22
CA LEU A 85 -7.07 4.69 -12.19
C LEU A 85 -5.94 4.52 -11.17
N SER A 86 -6.25 3.89 -10.05
CA SER A 86 -5.30 3.66 -8.95
C SER A 86 -5.62 2.30 -8.32
N PRO A 87 -4.76 1.80 -7.42
CA PRO A 87 -5.03 0.52 -6.76
C PRO A 87 -6.41 0.46 -6.10
N CYS A 88 -6.90 1.58 -5.57
CA CYS A 88 -8.14 1.67 -4.80
C CYS A 88 -9.27 2.43 -5.53
N ILE A 89 -9.08 2.88 -6.77
CA ILE A 89 -10.05 3.72 -7.49
C ILE A 89 -10.34 3.17 -8.89
N MET A 90 -11.63 2.96 -9.17
CA MET A 90 -12.17 2.64 -10.49
C MET A 90 -12.94 3.84 -11.03
N ARG A 91 -12.78 4.20 -12.31
CA ARG A 91 -13.58 5.24 -12.98
C ARG A 91 -14.73 4.60 -13.74
N LEU A 92 -15.95 4.97 -13.38
CA LEU A 92 -17.18 4.66 -14.10
C LEU A 92 -17.52 5.83 -15.02
N SER A 93 -17.64 5.58 -16.32
CA SER A 93 -18.02 6.60 -17.31
C SER A 93 -19.31 6.20 -18.02
N VAL A 94 -20.26 7.13 -18.10
CA VAL A 94 -21.54 6.94 -18.80
C VAL A 94 -21.88 8.22 -19.56
N SER A 95 -22.10 8.13 -20.87
CA SER A 95 -22.53 9.27 -21.72
C SER A 95 -21.69 10.54 -21.55
N GLY A 96 -20.36 10.40 -21.48
CA GLY A 96 -19.44 11.54 -21.33
C GLY A 96 -19.37 12.13 -19.91
N ARG A 97 -20.12 11.59 -18.94
CA ARG A 97 -19.93 11.88 -17.52
C ARG A 97 -19.08 10.80 -16.84
N SER A 98 -18.34 11.19 -15.81
CA SER A 98 -17.48 10.28 -15.05
C SER A 98 -17.71 10.35 -13.54
N GLN A 99 -17.60 9.20 -12.89
CA GLN A 99 -17.58 9.05 -11.44
C GLN A 99 -16.46 8.13 -11.01
N ASP A 100 -15.70 8.56 -10.02
CA ASP A 100 -14.69 7.76 -9.36
C ASP A 100 -15.35 6.94 -8.23
N VAL A 101 -15.11 5.63 -8.27
CA VAL A 101 -15.61 4.61 -7.34
C VAL A 101 -14.45 4.18 -6.46
N VAL A 102 -14.58 4.43 -5.16
CA VAL A 102 -13.52 4.26 -4.17
C VAL A 102 -13.68 2.95 -3.41
N PHE A 103 -12.59 2.20 -3.29
CA PHE A 103 -12.48 0.99 -2.47
C PHE A 103 -11.51 1.23 -1.31
N LEU A 104 -11.80 0.61 -0.16
CA LEU A 104 -10.94 0.72 1.02
C LEU A 104 -9.66 -0.12 0.89
N PHE A 105 -9.68 -1.14 0.03
CA PHE A 105 -8.54 -2.00 -0.25
C PHE A 105 -8.22 -2.01 -1.74
N PRO A 106 -6.96 -2.28 -2.11
CA PRO A 106 -6.58 -2.41 -3.51
C PRO A 106 -7.38 -3.49 -4.24
N VAL A 107 -7.75 -3.24 -5.48
CA VAL A 107 -8.58 -4.12 -6.32
C VAL A 107 -7.90 -4.43 -7.65
N VAL A 108 -8.31 -5.51 -8.31
CA VAL A 108 -7.82 -5.91 -9.64
C VAL A 108 -8.86 -5.49 -10.68
N GLY A 109 -8.69 -4.29 -11.24
CA GLY A 109 -9.67 -3.68 -12.13
C GLY A 109 -9.91 -4.44 -13.43
N SER A 110 -8.92 -5.16 -13.96
CA SER A 110 -9.09 -5.96 -15.20
C SER A 110 -10.11 -7.09 -15.08
N GLN A 111 -10.46 -7.50 -13.86
CA GLN A 111 -11.41 -8.57 -13.57
C GLN A 111 -12.75 -8.05 -13.04
N ASN A 112 -13.01 -6.76 -13.23
CA ASN A 112 -14.27 -6.17 -12.83
C ASN A 112 -15.46 -6.86 -13.51
N LYS A 113 -16.59 -6.89 -12.81
CA LYS A 113 -17.88 -7.26 -13.35
C LYS A 113 -18.86 -6.14 -13.05
N LEU A 114 -19.39 -5.55 -14.12
CA LEU A 114 -20.40 -4.52 -14.02
C LEU A 114 -21.79 -5.13 -14.19
N ARG A 115 -22.67 -4.94 -13.18
CA ARG A 115 -24.07 -5.38 -13.23
C ARG A 115 -24.98 -4.15 -13.31
N LEU A 116 -25.87 -4.13 -14.30
CA LEU A 116 -26.63 -2.94 -14.68
C LEU A 116 -28.12 -3.13 -14.38
N ALA A 117 -28.72 -2.20 -13.62
CA ALA A 117 -30.16 -2.18 -13.36
C ALA A 117 -30.79 -0.90 -13.94
N ARG A 118 -31.47 -1.04 -15.09
CA ARG A 118 -31.98 0.11 -15.90
C ARG A 118 -33.46 0.46 -15.66
N LYS A 119 -34.25 -0.41 -15.01
CA LYS A 119 -35.72 -0.24 -14.86
C LYS A 119 -36.30 -0.63 -13.48
N SER A 120 -35.43 -0.96 -12.52
CA SER A 120 -35.76 -1.27 -11.11
C SER A 120 -37.10 -1.99 -10.85
N LEU A 121 -37.25 -3.21 -11.35
CA LEU A 121 -38.01 -4.29 -10.69
C LEU A 121 -37.19 -5.58 -10.88
N TYR A 122 -36.61 -6.08 -9.78
CA TYR A 122 -35.60 -7.15 -9.70
C TYR A 122 -35.83 -8.36 -10.62
N ILE A 123 -34.72 -8.97 -11.11
CA ILE A 123 -34.43 -10.41 -10.98
C ILE A 123 -32.88 -10.57 -11.02
N GLU A 124 -32.37 -11.12 -9.93
CA GLU A 124 -31.01 -11.64 -9.76
C GLU A 124 -31.02 -13.12 -10.16
N VAL A 125 -30.38 -13.53 -11.27
CA VAL A 125 -29.86 -14.91 -11.43
C VAL A 125 -28.73 -14.95 -12.47
N ARG A 126 -27.50 -15.25 -12.02
CA ARG A 126 -26.74 -16.41 -12.52
C ARG A 126 -25.82 -16.94 -11.41
N ARG A 127 -26.17 -18.16 -10.96
CA ARG A 127 -25.54 -19.07 -9.97
C ARG A 127 -24.01 -18.88 -9.86
N ARG A 128 -23.39 -18.86 -8.67
CA ARG A 128 -23.51 -19.79 -7.52
C ARG A 128 -23.34 -19.06 -6.15
N ILE A 129 -24.39 -19.15 -5.30
CA ILE A 129 -24.41 -19.43 -3.83
C ILE A 129 -23.49 -18.55 -2.94
N SER A 130 -23.87 -17.84 -1.87
CA SER A 130 -25.14 -17.65 -1.14
C SER A 130 -24.99 -16.77 0.12
N VAL A 131 -26.09 -16.15 0.53
CA VAL A 131 -26.47 -15.66 1.89
C VAL A 131 -25.85 -14.33 2.35
N PHE A 132 -26.52 -13.22 2.02
CA PHE A 132 -26.77 -12.17 3.01
C PHE A 132 -28.25 -11.78 2.98
N ARG A 133 -28.80 -11.59 4.18
CA ARG A 133 -30.21 -11.41 4.48
C ARG A 133 -30.72 -10.09 3.91
N ARG A 134 -31.83 -10.18 3.20
CA ARG A 134 -32.73 -9.12 2.73
C ARG A 134 -33.09 -8.14 3.86
N LEU A 135 -32.61 -6.90 3.75
CA LEU A 135 -33.25 -5.67 4.25
C LEU A 135 -32.74 -4.51 3.38
N VAL A 136 -33.37 -4.29 2.22
CA VAL A 136 -33.45 -2.93 1.65
C VAL A 136 -34.85 -2.83 1.06
N GLU A 137 -35.63 -1.91 1.63
CA GLU A 137 -36.92 -1.47 1.12
C GLU A 137 -36.82 -1.08 -0.35
N GLY A 138 -37.93 -1.21 -1.08
CA GLY A 138 -38.01 -1.02 -2.52
C GLY A 138 -37.45 0.34 -2.95
N SER A 139 -36.26 0.34 -3.53
CA SER A 139 -35.71 1.51 -4.22
C SER A 139 -35.90 1.31 -5.72
N SER A 140 -36.79 2.10 -6.31
CA SER A 140 -36.98 2.22 -7.76
C SER A 140 -35.80 2.91 -8.46
N ALA A 141 -34.62 3.01 -7.85
CA ALA A 141 -33.48 3.71 -8.42
C ALA A 141 -32.71 2.87 -9.46
N MET A 142 -32.21 3.52 -10.52
CA MET A 142 -31.24 2.92 -11.44
C MET A 142 -29.87 2.83 -10.74
N THR A 143 -29.23 1.66 -10.85
CA THR A 143 -27.94 1.41 -10.19
C THR A 143 -26.97 0.69 -11.13
N ALA A 144 -25.70 1.06 -11.04
CA ALA A 144 -24.58 0.30 -11.59
C ALA A 144 -23.83 -0.36 -10.42
N GLN A 145 -23.81 -1.70 -10.37
CA GLN A 145 -23.07 -2.45 -9.36
C GLN A 145 -21.71 -2.86 -9.91
N VAL A 146 -20.65 -2.47 -9.20
CA VAL A 146 -19.26 -2.79 -9.51
C VAL A 146 -18.82 -3.90 -8.58
N VAL A 147 -18.46 -5.06 -9.15
CA VAL A 147 -17.84 -6.18 -8.42
C VAL A 147 -16.40 -6.31 -8.90
N VAL A 148 -15.44 -6.26 -7.99
CA VAL A 148 -14.01 -6.37 -8.30
C VAL A 148 -13.33 -7.33 -7.33
N PRO A 149 -12.41 -8.20 -7.77
CA PRO A 149 -11.62 -8.98 -6.83
C PRO A 149 -10.68 -8.06 -6.06
N ILE A 150 -10.40 -8.42 -4.80
CA ILE A 150 -9.32 -7.77 -4.04
C ILE A 150 -7.99 -8.05 -4.75
N SER A 151 -7.03 -7.14 -4.61
CA SER A 151 -5.66 -7.36 -5.08
C SER A 151 -5.17 -8.71 -4.56
N GLY A 152 -4.54 -9.49 -5.43
CA GLY A 152 -3.89 -10.75 -5.07
C GLY A 152 -2.37 -10.62 -5.22
N PRO A 153 -1.64 -11.75 -5.26
CA PRO A 153 -0.23 -11.74 -5.62
C PRO A 153 -0.03 -10.96 -6.92
N PHE A 154 1.05 -10.18 -7.00
CA PHE A 154 1.45 -9.27 -8.08
C PHE A 154 1.62 -9.96 -9.46
N LEU A 155 0.56 -10.55 -10.01
CA LEU A 155 0.57 -11.39 -11.22
C LEU A 155 0.10 -10.63 -12.46
N LYS A 156 -0.54 -9.48 -12.29
CA LYS A 156 -1.11 -8.68 -13.40
C LYS A 156 -0.59 -7.24 -13.35
N PRO A 157 -0.55 -6.54 -14.51
CA PRO A 157 -0.07 -5.15 -14.60
C PRO A 157 -1.09 -4.11 -14.09
N ASP A 158 -2.09 -4.52 -13.33
CA ASP A 158 -3.13 -3.66 -12.75
C ASP A 158 -3.07 -3.64 -11.21
N GLY A 159 -4.07 -3.03 -10.57
CA GLY A 159 -4.13 -2.95 -9.11
C GLY A 159 -2.93 -2.22 -8.51
N MET A 160 -2.29 -2.86 -7.53
CA MET A 160 -1.11 -2.30 -6.84
C MET A 160 0.09 -2.03 -7.75
N LYS A 161 0.18 -2.66 -8.94
CA LYS A 161 1.28 -2.36 -9.88
C LYS A 161 1.17 -1.01 -10.57
N LEU A 162 -0.02 -0.39 -10.57
CA LEU A 162 -0.21 0.92 -11.19
C LEU A 162 0.56 2.02 -10.45
N ASN A 163 0.37 2.08 -9.13
CA ASN A 163 1.09 2.95 -8.23
C ASN A 163 1.13 2.28 -6.84
N PRO A 164 2.23 1.62 -6.45
CA PRO A 164 2.32 0.91 -5.17
C PRO A 164 2.32 1.85 -3.96
N PHE A 165 2.62 3.14 -4.14
CA PHE A 165 2.78 4.12 -3.06
C PHE A 165 1.96 5.39 -3.34
N PRO A 166 0.62 5.27 -3.45
CA PRO A 166 -0.20 6.39 -3.86
C PRO A 166 -0.16 7.51 -2.82
N ILE A 167 0.01 8.73 -3.30
CA ILE A 167 -0.18 9.96 -2.53
C ILE A 167 -1.52 10.55 -2.94
N VAL A 168 -2.35 10.78 -1.93
CA VAL A 168 -3.68 11.37 -2.08
C VAL A 168 -3.73 12.70 -1.36
N GLY A 169 -4.70 13.54 -1.70
CA GLY A 169 -4.87 14.78 -0.98
C GLY A 169 -6.03 15.62 -1.46
N THR A 170 -6.31 16.65 -0.68
CA THR A 170 -7.37 17.63 -0.89
C THR A 170 -6.76 19.03 -0.71
N GLY A 171 -6.90 19.89 -1.71
CA GLY A 171 -6.26 21.21 -1.66
C GLY A 171 -4.73 21.12 -1.52
N LYS A 172 -4.17 21.78 -0.49
CA LYS A 172 -2.73 21.82 -0.22
C LYS A 172 -2.22 20.64 0.64
N THR A 173 -3.11 19.81 1.17
CA THR A 173 -2.74 18.70 2.05
C THR A 173 -2.59 17.42 1.25
N LEU A 174 -1.35 16.92 1.16
CA LEU A 174 -1.01 15.64 0.53
C LEU A 174 -0.55 14.65 1.61
N HIS A 175 -0.96 13.39 1.47
CA HIS A 175 -0.66 12.31 2.39
C HIS A 175 -0.42 11.00 1.62
N SER A 176 0.51 10.18 2.10
CA SER A 176 0.61 8.81 1.62
C SER A 176 -0.64 8.01 2.04
N TRP A 177 -1.22 7.25 1.12
CA TRP A 177 -2.41 6.43 1.38
C TRP A 177 -2.11 5.21 2.24
N ASN A 178 -0.96 4.55 1.99
CA ASN A 178 -0.63 3.25 2.57
C ASN A 178 0.63 3.27 3.45
N ILE A 179 1.20 4.44 3.70
CA ILE A 179 2.31 4.63 4.64
C ILE A 179 1.88 5.69 5.66
N HIS A 180 1.84 5.31 6.94
CA HIS A 180 1.37 6.19 8.01
C HIS A 180 2.36 7.34 8.26
N ARG A 181 1.84 8.51 8.62
CA ARG A 181 2.63 9.72 8.92
C ARG A 181 3.44 9.54 10.20
N LEU A 182 4.67 10.09 10.23
CA LEU A 182 5.54 10.08 11.40
C LEU A 182 5.99 11.48 11.79
N SER A 183 6.01 11.75 13.10
CA SER A 183 6.70 12.90 13.69
C SER A 183 8.11 12.47 14.12
N LEU A 184 9.07 12.52 13.19
CA LEU A 184 10.42 11.97 13.41
C LEU A 184 11.12 12.56 14.64
N ALA A 185 10.90 13.84 14.95
CA ALA A 185 11.49 14.50 16.11
C ALA A 185 11.05 13.90 17.45
N GLN A 186 9.88 13.24 17.50
CA GLN A 186 9.32 12.62 18.70
C GLN A 186 9.72 11.14 18.85
N LEU A 187 10.29 10.53 17.80
CA LEU A 187 10.66 9.12 17.84
C LEU A 187 12.02 8.93 18.53
N PRO A 188 12.14 7.97 19.47
CA PRO A 188 13.41 7.65 20.12
C PRO A 188 14.46 7.21 19.11
N VAL A 189 15.70 7.65 19.30
CA VAL A 189 16.84 7.29 18.45
C VAL A 189 17.46 5.98 18.96
N LEU A 190 17.79 5.06 18.05
CA LEU A 190 18.60 3.87 18.32
C LEU A 190 20.03 4.29 18.66
N ASP A 191 20.51 3.96 19.85
CA ASP A 191 21.94 4.08 20.16
C ASP A 191 22.72 3.04 19.34
N PRO A 192 23.60 3.44 18.41
CA PRO A 192 24.38 2.50 17.60
C PRO A 192 25.36 1.65 18.43
N ARG A 193 25.63 2.03 19.68
CA ARG A 193 26.50 1.29 20.61
C ARG A 193 25.73 0.28 21.46
N ALA A 194 24.41 0.23 21.34
CA ALA A 194 23.61 -0.73 22.09
C ALA A 194 24.12 -2.17 21.79
N PRO A 195 24.22 -3.03 22.81
CA PRO A 195 24.70 -4.40 22.59
C PRO A 195 23.70 -5.17 21.73
N ASN A 196 24.21 -6.09 20.91
CA ASN A 196 23.41 -7.05 20.14
C ASN A 196 22.42 -6.44 19.12
N ILE A 197 22.61 -5.21 18.64
CA ILE A 197 21.75 -4.63 17.58
C ILE A 197 21.64 -5.58 16.37
N ALA A 198 22.76 -6.18 15.97
CA ALA A 198 22.82 -7.10 14.84
C ALA A 198 21.93 -8.33 14.99
N SER A 199 21.68 -8.82 16.21
CA SER A 199 20.94 -10.07 16.44
C SER A 199 19.46 -9.93 16.11
N TRP A 200 18.87 -8.75 16.36
CA TRP A 200 17.45 -8.50 16.15
C TRP A 200 17.17 -7.61 14.95
N LEU A 201 17.96 -6.55 14.70
CA LEU A 201 17.64 -5.56 13.66
C LEU A 201 17.70 -6.17 12.25
N ASN A 202 18.73 -6.98 11.98
CA ASN A 202 18.87 -7.65 10.69
C ASN A 202 17.71 -8.61 10.42
N ALA A 203 17.29 -9.37 11.44
CA ALA A 203 16.16 -10.28 11.35
C ALA A 203 14.84 -9.51 11.16
N HIS A 204 14.64 -8.43 11.91
CA HIS A 204 13.47 -7.55 11.84
C HIS A 204 13.32 -6.93 10.44
N VAL A 205 14.32 -6.21 9.95
CA VAL A 205 14.30 -5.58 8.62
C VAL A 205 14.23 -6.67 7.54
N GLY A 206 14.97 -7.76 7.69
CA GLY A 206 14.94 -8.89 6.77
C GLY A 206 13.58 -9.58 6.70
N SER A 207 12.73 -9.47 7.72
CA SER A 207 11.38 -10.06 7.75
C SER A 207 10.37 -9.35 6.83
N MET A 208 10.71 -8.19 6.27
CA MET A 208 9.83 -7.48 5.32
C MET A 208 9.59 -8.22 4.00
N LEU A 209 10.49 -9.14 3.63
CA LEU A 209 10.37 -9.96 2.43
C LEU A 209 9.35 -11.09 2.63
N SER A 210 8.34 -11.13 1.77
CA SER A 210 7.32 -12.17 1.70
C SER A 210 7.92 -13.52 1.27
N THR A 211 7.16 -14.60 1.46
CA THR A 211 7.55 -15.94 0.97
C THR A 211 7.76 -15.95 -0.56
N ARG A 212 6.93 -15.21 -1.30
CA ARG A 212 7.06 -15.04 -2.76
C ARG A 212 8.36 -14.33 -3.10
N GLU A 213 8.62 -13.19 -2.48
CA GLU A 213 9.81 -12.38 -2.68
C GLU A 213 11.09 -13.17 -2.37
N ARG A 214 11.13 -13.91 -1.25
CA ARG A 214 12.25 -14.82 -0.95
C ARG A 214 12.45 -15.89 -2.01
N SER A 215 11.36 -16.47 -2.54
CA SER A 215 11.43 -17.45 -3.62
C SER A 215 11.97 -16.83 -4.92
N MET A 216 11.53 -15.63 -5.26
CA MET A 216 12.00 -14.89 -6.44
C MET A 216 13.48 -14.52 -6.31
N ARG A 217 13.90 -14.02 -5.14
CA ARG A 217 15.30 -13.72 -4.82
C ARG A 217 16.19 -14.95 -4.96
N LYS A 218 15.78 -16.10 -4.40
CA LYS A 218 16.51 -17.37 -4.53
C LYS A 218 16.60 -17.87 -5.97
N LYS A 219 15.59 -17.57 -6.79
CA LYS A 219 15.52 -17.97 -8.20
C LYS A 219 16.10 -16.92 -9.16
N HIS A 220 16.68 -15.83 -8.65
CA HIS A 220 17.18 -14.70 -9.44
C HIS A 220 16.15 -14.15 -10.43
N ARG A 221 14.88 -14.06 -10.02
CA ARG A 221 13.81 -13.45 -10.83
C ARG A 221 13.67 -11.98 -10.49
N ALA A 222 13.51 -11.14 -11.51
CA ALA A 222 13.30 -9.71 -11.35
C ALA A 222 11.90 -9.39 -10.79
N ASP A 223 11.86 -8.57 -9.75
CA ASP A 223 10.66 -7.94 -9.21
C ASP A 223 11.09 -6.61 -8.55
N ALA A 224 10.61 -5.48 -9.08
CA ALA A 224 11.08 -4.17 -8.68
C ALA A 224 10.84 -3.88 -7.18
N LEU A 225 9.70 -4.32 -6.62
CA LEU A 225 9.41 -4.10 -5.21
C LEU A 225 10.29 -4.97 -4.30
N MET A 226 10.56 -6.21 -4.70
CA MET A 226 11.55 -7.06 -4.03
C MET A 226 12.93 -6.39 -4.01
N PHE A 227 13.38 -5.82 -5.14
CA PHE A 227 14.66 -5.12 -5.22
C PHE A 227 14.69 -3.87 -4.32
N VAL A 228 13.65 -3.04 -4.36
CA VAL A 228 13.52 -1.89 -3.44
C VAL A 228 13.63 -2.33 -1.98
N LYS A 229 12.98 -3.43 -1.60
CA LYS A 229 13.10 -4.00 -0.25
C LYS A 229 14.54 -4.45 0.04
N ASP A 230 15.19 -5.17 -0.87
CA ASP A 230 16.60 -5.54 -0.68
C ASP A 230 17.52 -4.31 -0.52
N THR A 231 17.27 -3.22 -1.24
CA THR A 231 17.97 -1.95 -1.08
C THR A 231 17.67 -1.29 0.28
N ILE A 232 16.41 -1.25 0.73
CA ILE A 232 16.06 -0.78 2.08
C ILE A 232 16.79 -1.61 3.15
N HIS A 233 16.82 -2.95 3.00
CA HIS A 233 17.56 -3.83 3.90
C HIS A 233 19.03 -3.44 3.96
N ALA A 234 19.66 -3.27 2.79
CA ALA A 234 21.03 -2.84 2.67
C ALA A 234 21.26 -1.47 3.33
N MET A 235 20.36 -0.49 3.15
CA MET A 235 20.47 0.82 3.81
C MET A 235 20.53 0.69 5.34
N PHE A 236 19.64 -0.11 5.95
CA PHE A 236 19.64 -0.32 7.40
C PHE A 236 20.94 -0.97 7.88
N VAL A 237 21.35 -2.10 7.28
CA VAL A 237 22.53 -2.84 7.77
C VAL A 237 23.85 -2.10 7.55
N ARG A 238 23.93 -1.23 6.54
CA ARG A 238 25.10 -0.37 6.27
C ARG A 238 25.14 0.81 7.22
N ALA A 239 24.00 1.47 7.45
CA ALA A 239 23.89 2.60 8.36
C ALA A 239 24.14 2.23 9.85
N THR A 240 23.98 0.96 10.23
CA THR A 240 24.29 0.46 11.58
C THR A 240 25.57 -0.36 11.68
N ALA A 241 26.42 -0.37 10.64
CA ALA A 241 27.67 -1.16 10.62
C ALA A 241 27.48 -2.68 10.84
N ILE A 242 26.27 -3.21 10.67
CA ILE A 242 26.02 -4.67 10.79
C ILE A 242 26.68 -5.40 9.61
N GLN A 243 26.65 -4.77 8.43
CA GLN A 243 27.30 -5.29 7.23
C GLN A 243 28.06 -4.17 6.53
N GLY A 244 29.11 -4.56 5.80
CA GLY A 244 29.75 -3.67 4.86
C GLY A 244 30.98 -2.91 5.33
N GLY A 245 31.50 -3.23 6.51
CA GLY A 245 32.75 -2.66 7.01
C GLY A 245 32.73 -2.53 8.53
N PRO A 246 33.84 -2.04 9.12
CA PRO A 246 33.95 -1.83 10.56
C PRO A 246 33.18 -0.60 11.07
N SER A 247 32.79 0.31 10.17
CA SER A 247 32.10 1.55 10.49
C SER A 247 30.76 1.66 9.77
N ALA A 248 29.83 2.40 10.36
CA ALA A 248 28.57 2.75 9.72
C ALA A 248 28.85 3.56 8.45
N ARG A 249 28.08 3.28 7.40
CA ARG A 249 28.08 4.04 6.15
C ARG A 249 26.75 4.76 6.03
N ARG A 250 26.75 6.05 6.28
CA ARG A 250 25.52 6.87 6.38
C ARG A 250 25.18 7.61 5.10
N VAL A 251 26.06 7.60 4.11
CA VAL A 251 25.79 8.13 2.78
C VAL A 251 25.56 6.96 1.84
N ILE A 252 24.38 6.87 1.24
CA ILE A 252 24.01 5.76 0.36
C ILE A 252 23.79 6.30 -1.06
N SER A 253 24.53 5.78 -2.03
CA SER A 253 24.31 6.06 -3.46
C SER A 253 23.64 4.87 -4.13
N LEU A 254 22.55 5.13 -4.86
CA LEU A 254 21.90 4.11 -5.69
C LEU A 254 22.51 4.15 -7.09
N ARG A 255 23.10 3.03 -7.53
CA ARG A 255 23.79 2.93 -8.82
C ARG A 255 23.11 1.88 -9.68
N ASP A 256 22.54 2.30 -10.80
CA ASP A 256 21.94 1.41 -11.78
C ASP A 256 23.02 0.49 -12.36
N GLU A 257 22.83 -0.83 -12.25
CA GLU A 257 23.84 -1.81 -12.66
C GLU A 257 24.09 -1.81 -14.17
N GLN A 258 23.04 -1.55 -14.96
CA GLN A 258 23.11 -1.61 -16.42
C GLN A 258 23.82 -0.39 -17.02
N THR A 259 23.46 0.80 -16.56
CA THR A 259 23.98 2.08 -17.09
C THR A 259 25.17 2.62 -16.30
N ASN A 260 25.46 2.05 -15.13
CA ASN A 260 26.43 2.55 -14.16
C ASN A 260 26.12 3.97 -13.65
N ASN A 261 24.89 4.45 -13.88
CA ASN A 261 24.43 5.78 -13.52
C ASN A 261 23.99 5.84 -12.05
N CYS A 262 24.14 6.99 -11.42
CA CYS A 262 23.67 7.25 -10.06
C CYS A 262 22.92 8.57 -10.07
N ASP A 263 21.61 8.53 -9.79
CA ASP A 263 20.75 9.71 -9.85
C ASP A 263 20.20 10.14 -8.47
N THR A 264 20.47 9.36 -7.42
CA THR A 264 19.89 9.55 -6.09
C THR A 264 20.90 9.19 -5.00
N ILE A 265 21.12 10.12 -4.08
CA ILE A 265 21.93 9.92 -2.86
C ILE A 265 21.05 10.13 -1.62
N PHE A 266 21.23 9.27 -0.62
CA PHE A 266 20.61 9.41 0.70
C PHE A 266 21.66 9.71 1.77
N PHE A 267 21.31 10.59 2.70
CA PHE A 267 22.05 10.86 3.93
C PHE A 267 21.22 10.36 5.10
N ILE A 268 21.68 9.33 5.80
CA ILE A 268 21.00 8.75 6.96
C ILE A 268 21.54 9.41 8.22
N SER A 269 20.75 10.28 8.84
CA SER A 269 21.14 10.95 10.08
C SER A 269 21.07 9.98 11.25
N ASP A 270 19.87 9.44 11.48
CA ASP A 270 19.55 8.65 12.66
C ASP A 270 18.64 7.48 12.27
N ILE A 271 18.69 6.40 13.05
CA ILE A 271 17.71 5.33 13.00
C ILE A 271 16.85 5.45 14.24
N ARG A 272 15.54 5.48 14.06
CA ARG A 272 14.56 5.77 15.12
C ARG A 272 13.56 4.63 15.27
N TYR A 273 13.03 4.49 16.48
CA TYR A 273 11.97 3.54 16.80
C TYR A 273 10.62 4.12 16.41
N ASP A 274 9.97 3.49 15.44
CA ASP A 274 8.56 3.69 15.14
C ASP A 274 7.72 2.83 16.09
N LEU A 275 7.42 3.42 17.26
CA LEU A 275 6.73 2.74 18.34
C LEU A 275 5.31 2.31 17.95
N GLN A 276 4.63 3.08 17.09
CA GLN A 276 3.25 2.81 16.71
C GLN A 276 3.13 1.58 15.79
N ALA A 277 4.09 1.41 14.88
CA ALA A 277 4.13 0.26 13.98
C ALA A 277 5.09 -0.85 14.42
N HIS A 278 5.65 -0.75 15.65
CA HIS A 278 6.64 -1.68 16.20
C HIS A 278 7.80 -1.97 15.22
N THR A 279 8.35 -0.92 14.62
CA THR A 279 9.40 -1.04 13.60
C THR A 279 10.47 0.06 13.73
N MET A 280 11.38 0.10 12.78
CA MET A 280 12.46 1.08 12.69
C MET A 280 12.28 1.97 11.47
N VAL A 281 12.73 3.20 11.57
CA VAL A 281 12.73 4.19 10.49
C VAL A 281 14.09 4.87 10.41
N CYS A 282 14.62 5.02 9.21
CA CYS A 282 15.75 5.90 8.94
C CYS A 282 15.23 7.34 8.77
N ASP A 283 15.63 8.23 9.68
CA ASP A 283 15.50 9.68 9.53
C ASP A 283 16.69 10.17 8.70
N GLY A 284 16.39 10.68 7.51
CA GLY A 284 17.43 11.07 6.58
C GLY A 284 16.98 12.11 5.59
N TYR A 285 17.81 12.26 4.56
CA TYR A 285 17.66 13.28 3.53
C TYR A 285 17.95 12.66 2.18
N VAL A 286 17.15 13.01 1.17
CA VAL A 286 17.35 12.59 -0.22
C VAL A 286 17.88 13.75 -1.05
N LEU A 287 18.90 13.48 -1.86
CA LEU A 287 19.50 14.37 -2.84
C LEU A 287 19.32 13.77 -4.24
N PRO A 288 18.39 14.30 -5.04
CA PRO A 288 18.32 14.00 -6.46
C PRO A 288 19.52 14.63 -7.19
N LEU A 289 20.20 13.84 -8.02
CA LEU A 289 21.30 14.29 -8.89
C LEU A 289 20.74 14.61 -10.27
N THR A 290 20.21 15.82 -10.41
CA THR A 290 19.63 16.29 -11.67
C THR A 290 20.60 17.17 -12.45
N HIS A 291 20.36 17.36 -13.75
CA HIS A 291 21.14 18.29 -14.58
C HIS A 291 21.19 19.72 -14.02
N ASP A 292 20.17 20.15 -13.25
CA ASP A 292 20.12 21.49 -12.64
C ASP A 292 20.90 21.60 -11.32
N ILE A 293 21.05 20.48 -10.60
CA ILE A 293 21.72 20.42 -9.31
C ILE A 293 23.19 20.08 -9.49
N MET A 294 23.52 19.16 -10.40
CA MET A 294 24.88 18.66 -10.61
C MET A 294 25.91 19.78 -10.78
N PRO A 295 25.74 20.76 -11.70
CA PRO A 295 26.71 21.86 -11.86
C PRO A 295 26.99 22.66 -10.58
N LYS A 296 26.04 22.71 -9.65
CA LYS A 296 26.14 23.46 -8.39
C LYS A 296 26.88 22.68 -7.30
N ILE A 297 26.94 21.35 -7.40
CA ILE A 297 27.51 20.47 -6.36
C ILE A 297 28.78 19.72 -6.80
N THR A 298 29.05 19.64 -8.11
CA THR A 298 30.19 18.86 -8.66
C THR A 298 31.52 19.17 -7.99
N SER A 299 31.78 20.44 -7.64
CA SER A 299 33.06 20.86 -7.04
C SER A 299 33.35 20.23 -5.67
N PHE A 300 32.33 19.74 -4.96
CA PHE A 300 32.50 19.09 -3.66
C PHE A 300 31.88 17.67 -3.57
N LEU A 301 31.15 17.23 -4.60
CA LEU A 301 30.57 15.88 -4.67
C LEU A 301 31.65 14.77 -4.65
N GLY A 302 32.79 15.01 -5.29
CA GLY A 302 33.89 14.04 -5.35
C GLY A 302 34.39 13.60 -3.97
N GLY A 303 34.47 14.54 -3.01
CA GLY A 303 34.87 14.23 -1.64
C GLY A 303 33.86 13.35 -0.88
N LEU A 304 32.58 13.47 -1.23
CA LEU A 304 31.52 12.62 -0.68
C LEU A 304 31.60 11.20 -1.25
N VAL A 305 31.67 11.08 -2.59
CA VAL A 305 31.64 9.78 -3.28
C VAL A 305 32.91 8.95 -3.03
N LEU A 306 34.07 9.60 -2.95
CA LEU A 306 35.35 8.94 -2.65
C LEU A 306 35.56 8.72 -1.13
N GLY A 307 34.67 9.26 -0.29
CA GLY A 307 34.76 9.14 1.15
C GLY A 307 34.45 7.72 1.65
N ASN A 308 35.07 7.33 2.76
CA ASN A 308 34.89 6.01 3.38
C ASN A 308 33.49 5.80 4.00
N ASP A 309 32.69 6.86 4.19
CA ASP A 309 31.34 6.82 4.75
C ASP A 309 30.25 6.53 3.69
N THR A 310 30.64 6.44 2.41
CA THR A 310 29.71 6.19 1.31
C THR A 310 29.57 4.69 1.00
N ALA A 311 28.34 4.19 0.95
CA ALA A 311 28.00 2.89 0.41
C ALA A 311 27.28 3.05 -0.92
N THR A 312 27.83 2.44 -1.97
CA THR A 312 27.11 2.28 -3.24
C THR A 312 26.33 0.98 -3.22
N ILE A 313 25.04 1.06 -3.50
CA ILE A 313 24.13 -0.09 -3.64
C ILE A 313 23.75 -0.19 -5.11
N SER A 314 23.99 -1.35 -5.72
CA SER A 314 23.54 -1.63 -7.08
C SER A 314 22.03 -1.78 -7.11
N VAL A 315 21.38 -1.09 -8.04
CA VAL A 315 19.96 -1.22 -8.31
C VAL A 315 19.72 -1.82 -9.68
N PHE A 316 18.62 -2.56 -9.82
CA PHE A 316 18.35 -3.39 -11.00
C PHE A 316 17.16 -2.86 -11.82
N GLU A 317 16.87 -3.52 -12.94
CA GLU A 317 15.78 -3.15 -13.86
C GLU A 317 14.45 -2.92 -13.13
N GLY A 318 13.84 -1.74 -13.37
CA GLY A 318 12.57 -1.33 -12.78
C GLY A 318 12.67 -0.79 -11.35
N GLU A 319 13.79 -0.99 -10.66
CA GLU A 319 13.96 -0.58 -9.26
C GLU A 319 14.05 0.94 -9.12
N MET A 320 14.73 1.64 -10.04
CA MET A 320 14.79 3.11 -10.01
C MET A 320 13.43 3.76 -10.19
N GLN A 321 12.61 3.27 -11.11
CA GLN A 321 11.25 3.76 -11.29
C GLN A 321 10.42 3.53 -10.02
N ALA A 322 10.59 2.37 -9.35
CA ALA A 322 9.93 2.09 -8.09
C ALA A 322 10.41 3.02 -6.94
N TRP A 323 11.70 3.35 -6.88
CA TRP A 323 12.22 4.37 -5.95
C TRP A 323 11.67 5.76 -6.24
N LYS A 324 11.57 6.18 -7.51
CA LYS A 324 10.96 7.47 -7.89
C LYS A 324 9.49 7.56 -7.46
N GLN A 325 8.76 6.43 -7.42
CA GLN A 325 7.41 6.36 -6.84
C GLN A 325 7.41 6.41 -5.31
N LEU A 326 8.37 5.74 -4.67
CA LEU A 326 8.43 5.59 -3.21
C LEU A 326 8.96 6.83 -2.48
N ILE A 327 9.95 7.52 -3.05
CA ILE A 327 10.60 8.68 -2.44
C ILE A 327 9.59 9.77 -2.04
N PRO A 328 8.66 10.22 -2.90
CA PRO A 328 7.61 11.14 -2.50
C PRO A 328 6.80 10.64 -1.31
N ALA A 329 6.45 9.35 -1.26
CA ALA A 329 5.62 8.81 -0.20
C ALA A 329 6.34 8.86 1.16
N PHE A 330 7.64 8.57 1.18
CA PHE A 330 8.48 8.73 2.38
C PHE A 330 8.79 10.18 2.74
N VAL A 331 8.78 11.11 1.78
CA VAL A 331 8.91 12.55 2.06
C VAL A 331 7.61 13.10 2.67
N GLU A 332 6.45 12.83 2.06
CA GLU A 332 5.16 13.24 2.61
C GLU A 332 4.89 12.59 3.97
N ARG A 333 5.46 11.41 4.24
CA ARG A 333 5.37 10.71 5.52
C ARG A 333 5.88 11.52 6.71
N CYS A 334 6.97 12.26 6.55
CA CYS A 334 7.61 13.02 7.64
C CYS A 334 7.54 14.54 7.45
N ARG A 335 6.74 15.00 6.49
CA ARG A 335 6.59 16.42 6.19
C ARG A 335 6.03 17.19 7.39
N THR A 336 6.70 18.28 7.72
CA THR A 336 6.33 19.28 8.76
C THR A 336 6.06 20.66 8.17
N TRP A 337 6.37 20.86 6.88
CA TRP A 337 6.16 22.08 6.13
C TRP A 337 4.98 21.95 5.16
N GLU A 338 4.42 23.07 4.72
CA GLU A 338 3.24 23.07 3.84
C GLU A 338 3.62 23.14 2.36
N HIS A 339 2.72 22.65 1.50
CA HIS A 339 2.79 22.87 0.06
C HIS A 339 2.36 24.31 -0.27
N GLY A 340 3.23 25.04 -0.97
CA GLY A 340 2.94 26.41 -1.41
C GLY A 340 2.00 26.47 -2.62
N GLU A 341 1.65 27.69 -3.03
CA GLU A 341 0.78 27.92 -4.21
C GLU A 341 1.44 27.51 -5.52
N ASN A 342 2.77 27.64 -5.59
CA ASN A 342 3.58 27.24 -6.74
C ASN A 342 4.03 25.77 -6.67
N CYS A 343 3.39 24.94 -5.83
CA CYS A 343 3.75 23.54 -5.70
C CYS A 343 3.48 22.78 -7.02
N GLU A 344 4.51 22.14 -7.55
CA GLU A 344 4.47 21.42 -8.83
C GLU A 344 3.52 20.23 -8.78
N TYR A 345 3.42 19.56 -7.62
CA TYR A 345 2.46 18.46 -7.40
C TYR A 345 1.01 18.94 -7.55
N LEU A 346 0.69 20.11 -6.99
CA LEU A 346 -0.67 20.66 -7.01
C LEU A 346 -1.00 21.23 -8.40
N ALA A 347 -0.05 21.91 -9.02
CA ALA A 347 -0.21 22.49 -10.36
C ALA A 347 -0.43 21.40 -11.43
N ARG A 348 0.35 20.31 -11.38
CA ARG A 348 0.23 19.20 -12.34
C ARG A 348 -0.79 18.14 -11.92
N LYS A 349 -1.29 18.19 -10.68
CA LYS A 349 -2.15 17.16 -10.05
C LYS A 349 -1.54 15.76 -10.19
N GLN A 350 -0.22 15.67 -10.01
CA GLN A 350 0.55 14.46 -10.30
C GLN A 350 1.66 14.28 -9.27
N VAL A 351 1.74 13.08 -8.70
CA VAL A 351 2.81 12.65 -7.81
C VAL A 351 3.16 11.18 -8.10
N PRO A 352 4.45 10.83 -8.31
CA PRO A 352 5.62 11.70 -8.49
C PRO A 352 5.50 12.62 -9.71
N LEU A 353 6.34 13.66 -9.79
CA LEU A 353 6.41 14.52 -10.99
C LEU A 353 6.91 13.77 -12.23
N THR A 354 7.75 12.76 -12.02
CA THR A 354 8.38 11.96 -13.08
C THR A 354 8.89 10.64 -12.52
N LEU A 355 9.09 9.67 -13.41
CA LEU A 355 9.78 8.40 -13.14
C LEU A 355 11.09 8.30 -13.92
N GLU A 356 11.45 9.35 -14.68
CA GLU A 356 12.64 9.39 -15.51
C GLU A 356 13.89 9.54 -14.65
N MET A 357 14.98 8.92 -15.13
CA MET A 357 16.29 9.00 -14.51
C MET A 357 16.85 10.42 -14.62
N GLU A 358 17.62 10.88 -13.64
CA GLU A 358 18.24 12.22 -13.61
C GLU A 358 17.24 13.40 -13.56
N VAL A 359 15.94 13.11 -13.41
CA VAL A 359 14.89 14.12 -13.19
C VAL A 359 14.34 14.00 -11.77
N ASP A 360 13.96 15.13 -11.18
CA ASP A 360 13.49 15.21 -9.79
C ASP A 360 12.03 14.71 -9.67
N PRO A 361 11.75 13.63 -8.92
CA PRO A 361 10.38 13.19 -8.65
C PRO A 361 9.67 14.07 -7.60
N LEU A 362 10.41 14.95 -6.91
CA LEU A 362 9.93 15.75 -5.79
C LEU A 362 9.46 17.15 -6.21
N CYS A 363 8.45 17.67 -5.50
CA CYS A 363 8.16 19.10 -5.53
C CYS A 363 9.26 19.89 -4.80
N SER A 364 9.44 21.15 -5.17
CA SER A 364 10.46 22.02 -4.55
C SER A 364 10.12 22.46 -3.12
N CYS A 365 8.87 22.30 -2.67
CA CYS A 365 8.39 22.81 -1.38
C CYS A 365 9.19 22.32 -0.15
N GLY A 366 9.76 21.11 -0.21
CA GLY A 366 10.53 20.52 0.89
C GLY A 366 12.04 20.71 0.81
N ARG A 367 12.53 21.35 -0.25
CA ARG A 367 13.96 21.51 -0.48
C ARG A 367 14.58 22.46 0.56
N GLY A 368 15.60 21.99 1.25
CA GLY A 368 16.29 22.74 2.31
C GLY A 368 15.46 23.00 3.57
N LYS A 369 14.37 22.26 3.78
CA LYS A 369 13.57 22.31 5.01
C LYS A 369 14.01 21.24 6.01
N ASP A 370 13.88 21.54 7.30
CA ASP A 370 14.18 20.62 8.41
C ASP A 370 15.58 19.97 8.35
N VAL A 371 16.60 20.75 8.00
CA VAL A 371 17.97 20.27 7.77
C VAL A 371 18.86 20.25 9.02
N ASP A 372 18.32 20.56 10.21
CA ASP A 372 19.11 20.71 11.44
C ASP A 372 19.96 19.47 11.77
N SER A 373 19.42 18.26 11.59
CA SER A 373 20.17 17.03 11.83
C SER A 373 21.26 16.78 10.78
N LEU A 374 21.03 17.17 9.53
CA LEU A 374 22.05 17.11 8.48
C LEU A 374 23.21 18.08 8.76
N LEU A 375 22.91 19.26 9.31
CA LEU A 375 23.92 20.26 9.66
C LEU A 375 24.84 19.83 10.82
N LYS A 376 24.51 18.76 11.56
CA LYS A 376 25.38 18.21 12.61
C LYS A 376 26.64 17.52 12.05
N VAL A 377 26.61 17.12 10.76
CA VAL A 377 27.74 16.51 10.07
C VAL A 377 28.36 17.58 9.17
N ASP A 378 29.58 18.00 9.48
CA ASP A 378 30.24 19.15 8.84
C ASP A 378 30.36 18.97 7.32
N GLU A 379 30.64 17.75 6.88
CA GLU A 379 30.77 17.38 5.46
C GLU A 379 29.44 17.50 4.71
N TRP A 380 28.31 17.38 5.41
CA TRP A 380 26.99 17.39 4.79
C TRP A 380 26.39 18.79 4.66
N LYS A 381 26.87 19.77 5.44
CA LYS A 381 26.32 21.13 5.50
C LYS A 381 26.10 21.78 4.13
N ARG A 382 27.01 21.57 3.18
CA ARG A 382 26.94 22.16 1.82
C ARG A 382 25.79 21.62 0.97
N TYR A 383 25.25 20.45 1.31
CA TYR A 383 24.15 19.81 0.59
C TYR A 383 22.78 20.25 1.13
N ALA A 384 22.73 20.90 2.29
CA ALA A 384 21.49 21.31 2.95
C ALA A 384 20.49 22.02 2.02
N PRO A 385 20.88 22.95 1.12
CA PRO A 385 19.94 23.63 0.25
C PRO A 385 19.29 22.75 -0.84
N TYR A 386 19.84 21.56 -1.10
CA TYR A 386 19.45 20.72 -2.24
C TYR A 386 18.66 19.47 -1.83
N VAL A 387 18.71 19.11 -0.55
CA VAL A 387 18.08 17.90 -0.03
C VAL A 387 16.62 18.12 0.38
N THR A 388 15.88 17.03 0.50
CA THR A 388 14.56 16.99 1.15
C THR A 388 14.58 15.90 2.24
N ARG A 389 14.01 16.18 3.42
CA ARG A 389 13.92 15.20 4.51
C ARG A 389 13.01 14.03 4.14
N ILE A 390 13.39 12.82 4.51
CA ILE A 390 12.71 11.57 4.13
C ILE A 390 12.71 10.56 5.30
N ALA A 391 11.61 9.81 5.45
CA ALA A 391 11.45 8.76 6.46
C ALA A 391 11.35 7.36 5.84
N ILE A 392 12.48 6.65 5.74
CA ILE A 392 12.57 5.35 5.09
C ILE A 392 12.33 4.24 6.11
N SER A 393 11.38 3.33 5.87
CA SER A 393 11.16 2.17 6.74
C SER A 393 11.09 0.88 5.95
N PRO A 394 11.22 -0.29 6.62
CA PRO A 394 10.91 -1.57 6.01
C PRO A 394 9.47 -1.58 5.46
N LEU A 395 9.27 -2.22 4.31
CA LEU A 395 7.98 -2.37 3.65
C LEU A 395 7.49 -3.80 3.87
N PHE A 396 6.80 -4.05 4.99
CA PHE A 396 6.34 -5.40 5.32
C PHE A 396 5.29 -5.90 4.31
N ALA A 397 5.35 -7.21 4.05
CA ALA A 397 4.29 -7.87 3.31
C ALA A 397 2.94 -7.70 4.04
N VAL A 398 1.87 -7.52 3.29
CA VAL A 398 0.49 -7.45 3.80
C VAL A 398 -0.33 -8.64 3.28
N SER A 399 -1.21 -9.19 4.12
CA SER A 399 -1.92 -10.45 3.85
C SER A 399 -2.89 -10.39 2.66
N TYR A 400 -3.32 -9.19 2.29
CA TYR A 400 -4.16 -8.96 1.12
C TYR A 400 -3.36 -8.77 -0.18
N LEU A 401 -2.02 -8.75 -0.17
CA LEU A 401 -1.19 -8.75 -1.39
C LEU A 401 -0.34 -10.00 -1.50
N GLU A 402 0.00 -10.59 -0.37
CA GLU A 402 0.95 -11.68 -0.27
C GLU A 402 0.40 -12.78 0.63
N THR A 403 0.77 -14.00 0.32
CA THR A 403 0.57 -15.13 1.21
C THR A 403 1.50 -15.02 2.41
N ILE A 404 0.97 -14.58 3.57
CA ILE A 404 1.74 -14.46 4.82
C ILE A 404 1.40 -15.64 5.73
N GLY A 405 2.42 -16.42 6.08
CA GLY A 405 2.33 -17.55 7.01
C GLY A 405 1.65 -18.80 6.43
N ARG A 406 0.45 -18.68 5.83
CA ARG A 406 -0.36 -19.82 5.37
C ARG A 406 -0.72 -19.74 3.91
N ASP A 407 -0.51 -20.84 3.18
CA ASP A 407 -1.02 -21.06 1.83
C ASP A 407 -2.57 -21.03 1.75
N PRO A 408 -3.17 -20.08 1.02
CA PRO A 408 -4.61 -20.02 0.71
C PRO A 408 -5.16 -21.31 0.09
N GLU A 409 -4.37 -21.98 -0.75
CA GLU A 409 -4.82 -23.16 -1.49
C GLU A 409 -4.87 -24.41 -0.59
N ALA A 410 -4.13 -24.39 0.53
CA ALA A 410 -4.14 -25.43 1.54
C ALA A 410 -5.43 -25.36 2.37
N HIS A 411 -6.49 -25.95 1.80
CA HIS A 411 -7.77 -26.09 2.48
C HIS A 411 -7.59 -26.83 3.80
N LYS A 412 -8.35 -26.40 4.81
CA LYS A 412 -8.36 -27.00 6.15
C LYS A 412 -9.73 -27.58 6.47
N CYS A 413 -9.75 -28.52 7.42
CA CYS A 413 -11.01 -29.02 7.95
C CYS A 413 -11.81 -27.87 8.59
N SER A 414 -13.09 -27.72 8.22
CA SER A 414 -14.02 -26.70 8.75
C SER A 414 -14.12 -26.70 10.29
N VAL A 415 -13.81 -27.84 10.93
CA VAL A 415 -13.92 -28.00 12.39
C VAL A 415 -12.58 -27.93 13.10
N CYS A 416 -11.65 -28.86 12.81
CA CYS A 416 -10.41 -28.97 13.58
C CYS A 416 -9.25 -28.17 12.99
N ARG A 417 -9.45 -27.52 11.84
CA ARG A 417 -8.42 -26.83 11.06
C ARG A 417 -7.19 -27.71 10.70
N GLY A 418 -7.26 -29.02 10.92
CA GLY A 418 -6.20 -29.97 10.56
C GLY A 418 -6.15 -30.24 9.05
N ARG A 419 -4.98 -30.71 8.59
CA ARG A 419 -4.81 -31.24 7.24
C ARG A 419 -5.55 -32.59 7.12
N GLY A 420 -6.15 -32.85 5.96
CA GLY A 420 -6.74 -34.15 5.68
C GLY A 420 -5.65 -35.23 5.56
N LYS A 421 -5.89 -36.41 6.12
CA LYS A 421 -5.02 -37.59 5.95
C LYS A 421 -5.77 -38.63 5.11
N PRO A 422 -5.51 -38.81 3.80
CA PRO A 422 -4.53 -38.12 2.93
C PRO A 422 -5.05 -36.82 2.28
N LYS A 423 -6.36 -36.59 2.23
CA LYS A 423 -6.99 -35.37 1.67
C LYS A 423 -8.27 -35.02 2.42
N LEU A 424 -8.70 -33.77 2.32
CA LEU A 424 -10.01 -33.37 2.84
C LEU A 424 -11.13 -33.86 1.91
N LYS A 425 -12.28 -34.21 2.49
CA LYS A 425 -13.48 -34.59 1.76
C LYS A 425 -14.43 -33.39 1.69
N ALA A 426 -14.76 -32.96 0.48
CA ALA A 426 -15.78 -31.94 0.28
C ALA A 426 -17.16 -32.47 0.66
N CYS A 427 -18.04 -31.60 1.15
CA CYS A 427 -19.44 -31.94 1.37
C CYS A 427 -20.08 -32.38 0.04
N SER A 428 -20.74 -33.53 0.02
CA SER A 428 -21.40 -34.05 -1.19
C SER A 428 -22.58 -33.20 -1.66
N GLY A 429 -23.20 -32.41 -0.76
CA GLY A 429 -24.31 -31.53 -1.11
C GLY A 429 -23.87 -30.24 -1.77
N CYS A 430 -23.14 -29.39 -1.04
CA CYS A 430 -22.76 -28.06 -1.51
C CYS A 430 -21.36 -27.96 -2.15
N ALA A 431 -20.49 -28.96 -1.93
CA ALA A 431 -19.06 -28.93 -2.27
C ALA A 431 -18.21 -27.79 -1.66
N LYS A 432 -18.81 -26.86 -0.90
CA LYS A 432 -18.14 -25.66 -0.35
C LYS A 432 -17.28 -25.94 0.88
N VAL A 433 -17.78 -26.73 1.82
CA VAL A 433 -17.04 -27.05 3.05
C VAL A 433 -16.30 -28.37 2.92
N ARG A 434 -15.14 -28.47 3.57
CA ARG A 434 -14.27 -29.65 3.52
C ARG A 434 -13.95 -30.16 4.92
N TYR A 435 -13.90 -31.47 5.09
CA TYR A 435 -13.69 -32.15 6.37
C TYR A 435 -12.55 -33.15 6.31
N CYS A 436 -11.76 -33.28 7.37
CA CYS A 436 -10.72 -34.31 7.46
C CYS A 436 -11.28 -35.70 7.79
N SER A 437 -12.47 -35.77 8.37
CA SER A 437 -13.13 -37.03 8.77
C SER A 437 -14.65 -36.86 8.85
N GLN A 438 -15.38 -37.97 8.83
CA GLN A 438 -16.83 -37.96 9.10
C GLN A 438 -17.15 -37.47 10.52
N VAL A 439 -16.25 -37.67 11.48
CA VAL A 439 -16.41 -37.15 12.85
C VAL A 439 -16.49 -35.63 12.82
N CYS A 440 -15.58 -34.97 12.11
CA CYS A 440 -15.63 -33.52 11.93
C CYS A 440 -16.89 -33.07 11.17
N GLN A 441 -17.28 -33.80 10.12
CA GLN A 441 -18.52 -33.48 9.38
C GLN A 441 -19.76 -33.55 10.28
N LYS A 442 -19.91 -34.62 11.06
CA LYS A 442 -21.04 -34.78 12.00
C LYS A 442 -21.03 -33.68 13.07
N LYS A 443 -19.85 -33.33 13.58
CA LYS A 443 -19.68 -32.24 14.56
C LYS A 443 -20.12 -30.89 13.98
N ASP A 444 -19.81 -30.57 12.72
CA ASP A 444 -20.24 -29.31 12.07
C ASP A 444 -21.70 -29.34 11.58
N TRP A 445 -22.32 -30.51 11.50
CA TRP A 445 -23.56 -30.69 10.73
C TRP A 445 -24.72 -29.81 11.21
N HIS A 446 -24.86 -29.61 12.52
CA HIS A 446 -25.90 -28.74 13.08
C HIS A 446 -25.79 -27.29 12.57
N ARG A 447 -24.56 -26.76 12.45
CA ARG A 447 -24.27 -25.42 11.92
C ARG A 447 -24.32 -25.38 10.39
N HIS A 448 -23.80 -26.42 9.74
CA HIS A 448 -23.65 -26.46 8.29
C HIS A 448 -24.95 -26.81 7.55
N LYS A 449 -25.78 -27.71 8.07
CA LYS A 449 -27.00 -28.22 7.42
C LYS A 449 -27.94 -27.09 6.92
N PRO A 450 -28.23 -26.01 7.67
CA PRO A 450 -29.07 -24.91 7.18
C PRO A 450 -28.49 -24.17 5.96
N GLN A 451 -27.18 -24.19 5.81
CA GLN A 451 -26.43 -23.47 4.77
C GLN A 451 -26.01 -24.38 3.61
N CYS A 452 -26.15 -25.70 3.75
CA CYS A 452 -25.76 -26.70 2.75
C CYS A 452 -26.75 -26.70 1.57
N LYS A 453 -26.41 -25.96 0.50
CA LYS A 453 -27.18 -25.86 -0.75
C LYS A 453 -26.27 -26.11 -1.94
N ALA A 454 -26.75 -26.86 -2.93
CA ALA A 454 -26.02 -27.32 -4.12
C ALA A 454 -25.77 -26.21 -5.16
#